data_AF-A0A7W7M1C3-F1
#
_entry.id   AF-A0A7W7M1C3-F1
#
_cell.length_a   1.000
_cell.length_b   1.000
_cell.length_c   1.000
_cell.angle_alpha   90.00
_cell.angle_beta   90.00
_cell.angle_gamma   90.00
#
_symmetry.space_group_name_H-M   'P 1'
#
loop_
_entity.id
_entity.type
_entity.pdbx_description
1 polymer ?
#
loop_
_entity_poly.entity_id
_entity_poly.type
_entity_poly.pdbx_seq_one_letter_code
_entity_poly.pdbx_strand_id
1 'polypeptide(L)'
;MRTSGGQWSVPEAEVHRAAAELNAVRMDRQDLVRIGPFRRGPRQGCDEETPLRWRQRITGELQERGGPERAAQREVGRPYHLAGIDWRQVLVERTRDGTQRTWWLPRAVVRLLDAAEHAETQWVQAARTRQESAAVTDPPSHPRQTQNAGGRQTTNPKSPTASLRPYHKELEGQLYSALSRKPGTSRRVAEWACAVCRAAPATVLDHCHEHGYVRAPLCQSCNTQERPDHLYSNDIRVANRYTRLFHTDTAAWLHHWHRCPGCRARTTLPLPHLAAWTAFIACRSLRPTHPAPRGRKPCGVLRVSWTGSQNTPRSCLLTVAVDFCPSGEHRVLARVPYREAAERFRVWLTETAPAVAAAAGPDRLDGLPAQFRPVIADTSGEDLELF
;
A
#
# COMPACT_ATOMS: atom_id res chain seq x y z
N MET A 1 19.34 11.03 25.33
CA MET A 1 20.06 9.98 26.06
C MET A 1 21.47 9.83 25.48
N ARG A 2 22.48 10.20 26.26
CA ARG A 2 23.92 9.86 26.10
C ARG A 2 24.52 10.04 27.49
N THR A 3 25.23 9.03 27.98
CA THR A 3 26.30 9.25 28.95
C THR A 3 27.63 9.05 28.22
N SER A 4 28.56 9.93 28.53
CA SER A 4 29.96 9.89 28.12
C SER A 4 30.50 8.46 28.32
N GLY A 5 30.80 7.75 27.24
CA GLY A 5 31.25 6.34 27.31
C GLY A 5 30.70 5.39 26.24
N GLY A 6 29.84 5.83 25.32
CA GLY A 6 29.46 5.04 24.14
C GLY A 6 28.53 3.85 24.38
N GLN A 7 28.20 3.54 25.63
CA GLN A 7 27.25 2.49 25.99
C GLN A 7 25.85 3.07 26.14
N TRP A 8 24.89 2.53 25.40
CA TRP A 8 23.48 2.88 25.53
C TRP A 8 22.95 2.28 26.84
N SER A 9 22.62 3.12 27.82
CA SER A 9 21.79 2.74 28.96
C SER A 9 20.35 3.17 28.68
N VAL A 10 19.36 2.46 29.24
CA VAL A 10 17.94 2.86 29.31
C VAL A 10 17.58 2.86 30.79
N PRO A 11 16.92 3.90 31.34
CA PRO A 11 16.60 3.92 32.76
C PRO A 11 15.57 2.84 33.07
N GLU A 12 15.75 2.12 34.17
CA GLU A 12 14.85 1.01 34.55
C GLU A 12 13.38 1.45 34.64
N ALA A 13 13.15 2.68 35.12
CA ALA A 13 11.82 3.28 35.18
C ALA A 13 11.15 3.42 33.80
N GLU A 14 11.90 3.66 32.73
CA GLU A 14 11.36 3.71 31.36
C GLU A 14 10.99 2.30 30.86
N VAL A 15 11.78 1.29 31.21
CA VAL A 15 11.48 -0.12 30.88
C VAL A 15 10.20 -0.58 31.57
N HIS A 16 10.06 -0.30 32.88
CA HIS A 16 8.85 -0.63 33.64
C HIS A 16 7.62 0.08 33.10
N ARG A 17 7.75 1.36 32.72
CA ARG A 17 6.66 2.11 32.09
C ARG A 17 6.25 1.47 30.76
N ALA A 18 7.20 1.16 29.89
CA ALA A 18 6.93 0.53 28.60
C ALA A 18 6.27 -0.85 28.78
N ALA A 19 6.69 -1.64 29.77
CA ALA A 19 6.07 -2.91 30.10
C ALA A 19 4.62 -2.74 30.58
N ALA A 20 4.34 -1.74 31.41
CA ALA A 20 2.98 -1.42 31.85
C ALA A 20 2.09 -0.97 30.68
N GLU A 21 2.60 -0.13 29.77
CA GLU A 21 1.90 0.29 28.56
C GLU A 21 1.60 -0.89 27.63
N LEU A 22 2.57 -1.80 27.44
CA LEU A 22 2.38 -3.03 26.68
C LEU A 22 1.29 -3.92 27.29
N ASN A 23 1.30 -4.10 28.61
CA ASN A 23 0.30 -4.89 29.33
C ASN A 23 -1.11 -4.28 29.28
N ALA A 24 -1.23 -2.97 29.10
CA ALA A 24 -2.50 -2.29 28.96
C ALA A 24 -3.16 -2.47 27.57
N VAL A 25 -2.42 -2.98 26.58
CA VAL A 25 -2.94 -3.19 25.23
C VAL A 25 -4.05 -4.23 25.23
N ARG A 26 -5.29 -3.79 24.99
CA ARG A 26 -6.43 -4.69 24.79
C ARG A 26 -6.35 -5.34 23.41
N MET A 27 -6.49 -6.66 23.38
CA MET A 27 -6.45 -7.45 22.17
C MET A 27 -7.77 -8.22 22.00
N ASP A 28 -8.48 -7.96 20.92
CA ASP A 28 -9.54 -8.84 20.42
C ASP A 28 -8.89 -9.98 19.62
N ARG A 29 -9.05 -11.23 20.10
CA ARG A 29 -8.49 -12.42 19.44
C ARG A 29 -9.20 -12.77 18.13
N GLN A 30 -10.40 -12.22 17.88
CA GLN A 30 -11.19 -12.48 16.68
C GLN A 30 -10.92 -11.47 15.56
N ASP A 31 -10.43 -10.27 15.88
CA ASP A 31 -9.99 -9.28 14.88
C ASP A 31 -8.63 -9.68 14.28
N LEU A 32 -8.68 -10.71 13.45
CA LEU A 32 -7.51 -11.31 12.83
C LEU A 32 -7.14 -10.62 11.52
N VAL A 33 -5.84 -10.44 11.31
CA VAL A 33 -5.25 -9.92 10.09
C VAL A 33 -4.34 -10.96 9.50
N ARG A 34 -4.46 -11.21 8.20
CA ARG A 34 -3.59 -12.15 7.49
C ARG A 34 -2.18 -11.57 7.40
N ILE A 35 -1.22 -12.32 7.91
CA ILE A 35 0.22 -11.98 7.89
C ILE A 35 1.04 -12.93 7.02
N GLY A 36 0.40 -13.89 6.34
CA GLY A 36 1.04 -14.67 5.29
C GLY A 36 0.26 -15.93 4.89
N PRO A 37 0.82 -16.76 3.99
CA PRO A 37 1.97 -16.44 3.15
C PRO A 37 1.60 -15.28 2.21
N PHE A 38 2.54 -14.34 2.06
CA PHE A 38 2.58 -13.44 0.91
C PHE A 38 3.24 -14.22 -0.23
N ARG A 39 2.88 -13.95 -1.49
CA ARG A 39 3.38 -14.73 -2.64
C ARG A 39 4.92 -14.78 -2.61
N ARG A 40 5.50 -15.99 -2.68
CA ARG A 40 6.96 -16.19 -2.86
C ARG A 40 7.29 -15.87 -4.32
N GLY A 41 8.17 -14.90 -4.52
CA GLY A 41 8.87 -14.68 -5.79
C GLY A 41 9.79 -13.47 -5.64
N PRO A 42 11.12 -13.62 -5.79
CA PRO A 42 12.00 -12.46 -5.88
C PRO A 42 11.79 -11.85 -7.27
N ARG A 43 10.91 -10.85 -7.39
CA ARG A 43 10.86 -10.05 -8.62
C ARG A 43 11.94 -8.97 -8.55
N GLN A 44 13.05 -9.24 -9.21
CA GLN A 44 13.97 -8.19 -9.63
C GLN A 44 13.20 -7.20 -10.52
N GLY A 45 13.15 -5.94 -10.08
CA GLY A 45 12.79 -4.83 -10.96
C GLY A 45 11.37 -4.26 -10.79
N CYS A 46 10.97 -3.92 -9.57
CA CYS A 46 10.12 -2.77 -9.22
C CYS A 46 10.00 -2.73 -7.70
N ASP A 47 9.87 -1.55 -7.09
CA ASP A 47 9.56 -1.38 -5.66
C ASP A 47 8.17 -1.98 -5.32
N GLU A 48 8.03 -3.31 -5.36
CA GLU A 48 7.10 -3.97 -4.44
C GLU A 48 7.67 -3.69 -3.06
N GLU A 49 7.00 -2.81 -2.30
CA GLU A 49 7.46 -2.39 -0.98
C GLU A 49 7.89 -3.61 -0.17
N THR A 50 9.19 -3.65 0.13
CA THR A 50 9.82 -4.72 0.89
C THR A 50 8.94 -5.04 2.10
N PRO A 51 8.41 -6.27 2.22
CA PRO A 51 7.53 -6.60 3.34
C PRO A 51 8.26 -6.30 4.65
N LEU A 52 7.53 -5.76 5.62
CA LEU A 52 8.06 -5.38 6.94
C LEU A 52 8.99 -6.47 7.48
N ARG A 53 10.13 -6.07 8.03
CA ARG A 53 11.20 -6.97 8.49
C ARG A 53 10.68 -8.01 9.48
N TRP A 54 9.79 -7.62 10.39
CA TRP A 54 9.20 -8.56 11.34
C TRP A 54 8.40 -9.67 10.63
N ARG A 55 7.74 -9.37 9.50
CA ARG A 55 7.02 -10.37 8.70
C ARG A 55 7.96 -11.33 7.99
N GLN A 56 9.08 -10.82 7.48
CA GLN A 56 10.10 -11.67 6.87
C GLN A 56 10.65 -12.68 7.88
N ARG A 57 10.90 -12.23 9.12
CA ARG A 57 11.32 -13.10 10.23
C ARG A 57 10.29 -14.17 10.55
N ILE A 58 9.02 -13.80 10.76
CA ILE A 58 7.94 -14.77 11.01
C ILE A 58 7.78 -15.75 9.85
N THR A 59 7.83 -15.24 8.61
CA THR A 59 7.69 -16.07 7.41
C THR A 59 8.83 -17.07 7.27
N GLY A 60 10.07 -16.65 7.50
CA GLY A 60 11.24 -17.54 7.52
C GLY A 60 11.09 -18.64 8.58
N GLU A 61 10.75 -18.27 9.81
CA GLU A 61 10.52 -19.20 10.92
C GLU A 61 9.41 -20.23 10.64
N LEU A 62 8.32 -19.81 9.98
CA LEU A 62 7.22 -20.71 9.63
C LEU A 62 7.53 -21.60 8.42
N GLN A 63 8.37 -21.14 7.48
CA GLN A 63 8.81 -21.92 6.33
C GLN A 63 9.85 -22.99 6.69
N GLU A 64 10.70 -22.72 7.68
CA GLU A 64 11.67 -23.70 8.20
C GLU A 64 11.01 -24.93 8.84
N ARG A 65 9.73 -24.85 9.24
CA ARG A 65 8.95 -26.00 9.74
C ARG A 65 8.50 -27.00 8.67
N GLY A 66 8.66 -26.70 7.39
CA GLY A 66 8.20 -27.54 6.27
C GLY A 66 9.18 -28.61 5.77
N GLY A 67 10.37 -28.75 6.38
CA GLY A 67 11.40 -29.72 5.95
C GLY A 67 11.53 -30.92 6.91
N PRO A 68 11.83 -32.15 6.42
CA PRO A 68 11.78 -33.36 7.26
C PRO A 68 12.84 -33.53 8.37
N GLU A 69 13.85 -32.67 8.52
CA GLU A 69 15.09 -33.11 9.21
C GLU A 69 15.73 -32.14 10.21
N ARG A 70 14.96 -31.28 10.90
CA ARG A 70 15.53 -30.48 12.03
C ARG A 70 14.66 -30.38 13.28
N ALA A 71 13.75 -31.36 13.47
CA ALA A 71 12.91 -31.42 14.66
C ALA A 71 13.65 -31.91 15.93
N ALA A 72 14.90 -32.37 15.83
CA ALA A 72 15.61 -33.00 16.96
C ALA A 72 16.61 -32.09 17.71
N GLN A 73 16.77 -30.81 17.35
CA GLN A 73 17.83 -29.98 17.96
C GLN A 73 17.55 -28.47 18.02
N ARG A 74 16.30 -28.06 18.30
CA ARG A 74 16.02 -26.66 18.65
C ARG A 74 15.47 -26.59 20.06
N GLU A 75 16.26 -25.99 20.94
CA GLU A 75 16.04 -25.79 22.37
C GLU A 75 14.58 -25.48 22.71
N VAL A 76 14.01 -26.36 23.53
CA VAL A 76 12.86 -26.05 24.38
C VAL A 76 13.30 -24.88 25.28
N GLY A 77 13.00 -23.64 24.91
CA GLY A 77 13.21 -22.51 25.82
C GLY A 77 13.55 -21.15 25.24
N ARG A 78 13.76 -20.96 23.93
CA ARG A 78 13.97 -19.60 23.39
C ARG A 78 12.64 -18.99 22.96
N PRO A 79 12.06 -18.04 23.73
CA PRO A 79 10.83 -17.40 23.32
C PRO A 79 11.09 -16.52 22.09
N TYR A 80 10.23 -16.68 21.09
CA TYR A 80 10.37 -15.99 19.80
C TYR A 80 9.77 -14.59 19.93
N HIS A 81 10.43 -13.73 20.71
CA HIS A 81 9.94 -12.39 20.96
C HIS A 81 10.21 -11.47 19.77
N LEU A 82 9.17 -10.76 19.35
CA LEU A 82 9.29 -9.58 18.49
C LEU A 82 8.64 -8.41 19.23
N ALA A 83 9.39 -7.32 19.42
CA ALA A 83 8.96 -6.17 20.22
C ALA A 83 8.46 -6.55 21.64
N GLY A 84 9.10 -7.55 22.26
CA GLY A 84 8.70 -8.06 23.58
C GLY A 84 7.46 -8.96 23.59
N ILE A 85 6.88 -9.27 22.43
CA ILE A 85 5.69 -10.14 22.31
C ILE A 85 6.10 -11.53 21.83
N ASP A 86 5.69 -12.57 22.57
CA ASP A 86 5.72 -13.94 22.08
C ASP A 86 4.58 -14.17 21.08
N TRP A 87 4.82 -13.78 19.83
CA TRP A 87 3.82 -13.81 18.75
C TRP A 87 3.31 -15.21 18.44
N ARG A 88 4.05 -16.27 18.83
CA ARG A 88 3.64 -17.65 18.56
C ARG A 88 2.43 -18.07 19.38
N GLN A 89 2.26 -17.54 20.58
CA GLN A 89 1.12 -17.86 21.45
C GLN A 89 -0.21 -17.33 20.93
N VAL A 90 -0.16 -16.37 20.01
CA VAL A 90 -1.34 -15.69 19.46
C VAL A 90 -1.48 -15.89 17.94
N LEU A 91 -0.61 -16.70 17.34
CA LEU A 91 -0.67 -17.05 15.93
C LEU A 91 -1.86 -17.97 15.65
N VAL A 92 -2.65 -17.61 14.64
CA VAL A 92 -3.74 -18.44 14.14
C VAL A 92 -3.39 -18.97 12.76
N GLU A 93 -3.30 -20.29 12.63
CA GLU A 93 -3.13 -20.97 11.35
C GLU A 93 -4.51 -21.38 10.81
N ARG A 94 -4.75 -21.08 9.52
CA ARG A 94 -5.97 -21.50 8.81
C ARG A 94 -5.57 -22.21 7.52
N THR A 95 -6.05 -23.43 7.34
CA THR A 95 -5.83 -24.22 6.13
C THR A 95 -7.06 -24.11 5.25
N ARG A 96 -6.90 -23.63 4.02
CA ARG A 96 -7.98 -23.65 3.01
C ARG A 96 -7.74 -24.83 2.08
N ASP A 97 -8.77 -25.66 1.91
CA ASP A 97 -8.84 -26.78 0.96
C ASP A 97 -7.65 -27.77 1.05
N GLY A 98 -7.05 -27.91 2.24
CA GLY A 98 -5.96 -28.86 2.53
C GLY A 98 -4.58 -28.51 1.97
N THR A 99 -4.46 -27.52 1.08
CA THR A 99 -3.21 -27.27 0.33
C THR A 99 -2.52 -25.96 0.69
N GLN A 100 -3.25 -24.93 1.14
CA GLN A 100 -2.66 -23.64 1.49
C GLN A 100 -2.88 -23.27 2.95
N ARG A 101 -1.79 -23.25 3.72
CA ARG A 101 -1.74 -22.69 5.08
C ARG A 101 -1.70 -21.18 4.98
N THR A 102 -2.53 -20.51 5.75
CA THR A 102 -2.52 -19.05 5.93
C THR A 102 -2.33 -18.71 7.39
N TRP A 103 -1.55 -17.67 7.66
CA TRP A 103 -1.17 -17.26 9.01
C TRP A 103 -1.78 -15.92 9.35
N TRP A 104 -2.31 -15.82 10.56
CA TRP A 104 -3.08 -14.68 11.03
C TRP A 104 -2.62 -14.28 12.42
N LEU A 105 -2.63 -12.98 12.70
CA LEU A 105 -2.38 -12.42 14.03
C LEU A 105 -3.50 -11.43 14.39
N PRO A 106 -3.82 -11.26 15.69
CA PRO A 106 -4.70 -10.20 16.15
C PRO A 106 -4.20 -8.82 15.71
N ARG A 107 -5.11 -7.96 15.24
CA ARG A 107 -4.77 -6.63 14.70
C ARG A 107 -3.99 -5.78 15.70
N ALA A 108 -4.31 -5.88 16.99
CA ALA A 108 -3.59 -5.16 18.04
C ALA A 108 -2.10 -5.54 18.08
N VAL A 109 -1.77 -6.83 18.00
CA VAL A 109 -0.39 -7.34 17.97
C VAL A 109 0.32 -6.85 16.71
N VAL A 110 -0.36 -6.94 15.58
CA VAL A 110 0.15 -6.48 14.28
C VAL A 110 0.49 -4.97 14.32
N ARG A 111 -0.40 -4.13 14.87
CA ARG A 111 -0.12 -2.69 15.02
C ARG A 111 1.07 -2.41 15.91
N LEU A 112 1.28 -3.22 16.95
CA LEU A 112 2.43 -3.09 17.83
C LEU A 112 3.73 -3.45 17.12
N LEU A 113 3.74 -4.54 16.35
CA LEU A 113 4.91 -4.91 15.52
C LEU A 113 5.21 -3.85 14.45
N ASP A 114 4.18 -3.29 13.82
CA ASP A 114 4.31 -2.17 12.87
C ASP A 114 4.93 -0.93 13.57
N ALA A 115 4.48 -0.60 14.78
CA ALA A 115 5.01 0.51 15.58
C ALA A 115 6.45 0.29 16.04
N ALA A 116 6.80 -0.92 16.46
CA ALA A 116 8.15 -1.26 16.84
C ALA A 116 9.13 -1.12 15.67
N GLU A 117 8.78 -1.67 14.50
CA GLU A 117 9.62 -1.54 13.30
C GLU A 117 9.73 -0.08 12.83
N HIS A 118 8.65 0.70 12.95
CA HIS A 118 8.69 2.14 12.66
C HIS A 118 9.64 2.88 13.60
N ALA A 119 9.55 2.63 14.90
CA ALA A 119 10.44 3.23 15.91
C ALA A 119 11.91 2.86 15.67
N GLU A 120 12.19 1.58 15.40
CA GLU A 120 13.53 1.10 15.05
C GLU A 120 14.08 1.83 13.81
N THR A 121 13.25 1.99 12.77
CA THR A 121 13.62 2.69 11.54
C THR A 121 13.93 4.17 11.81
N GLN A 122 13.10 4.85 12.61
CA GLN A 122 13.33 6.23 13.00
C GLN A 122 14.62 6.39 13.82
N TRP A 123 14.90 5.46 14.74
CA TRP A 123 16.14 5.50 15.54
C TRP A 123 17.38 5.34 14.67
N VAL A 124 17.35 4.38 13.73
CA VAL A 124 18.46 4.21 12.77
C VAL A 124 18.66 5.45 11.92
N GLN A 125 17.59 6.07 11.43
CA GLN A 125 17.67 7.32 10.66
C GLN A 125 18.22 8.48 11.51
N ALA A 126 17.70 8.67 12.72
CA ALA A 126 18.16 9.72 13.63
C ALA A 126 19.64 9.54 14.01
N ALA A 127 20.09 8.30 14.22
CA ALA A 127 21.50 8.00 14.46
C ALA A 127 22.38 8.38 13.25
N ARG A 128 21.95 8.03 12.03
CA ARG A 128 22.65 8.39 10.79
C ARG A 128 22.72 9.91 10.58
N THR A 129 21.61 10.62 10.71
CA THR A 129 21.58 12.09 10.56
C THR A 129 22.46 12.79 11.58
N ARG A 130 22.53 12.29 12.83
CA ARG A 130 23.44 12.82 13.86
C ARG A 130 24.91 12.54 13.54
N GLN A 131 25.21 11.38 12.97
CA GLN A 131 26.57 11.04 12.55
C GLN A 131 27.02 11.91 11.36
N GLU A 132 26.15 12.14 10.38
CA GLU A 132 26.39 13.07 9.27
C GLU A 132 26.55 14.51 9.76
N SER A 133 25.70 14.96 10.69
CA SER A 133 25.80 16.30 11.28
C SER A 133 27.05 16.48 12.14
N ALA A 134 27.56 15.42 12.78
CA ALA A 134 28.82 15.43 13.52
C ALA A 134 30.04 15.39 12.61
N ALA A 135 29.95 14.72 11.45
CA ALA A 135 31.00 14.68 10.44
C ALA A 135 31.14 16.00 9.65
N VAL A 136 30.11 16.85 9.62
CA VAL A 136 30.14 18.18 9.00
C VAL A 136 30.89 19.22 9.86
N THR A 137 31.37 18.85 11.05
CA THR A 137 32.12 19.75 11.95
C THR A 137 33.64 19.77 11.71
N ASP A 138 34.18 19.02 10.75
CA ASP A 138 35.58 19.17 10.30
C ASP A 138 35.65 20.04 9.03
N PRO A 139 36.38 21.17 9.05
CA PRO A 139 36.52 22.02 7.88
C PRO A 139 37.52 21.44 6.87
N PRO A 140 37.18 21.26 5.59
CA PRO A 140 38.18 21.14 4.54
C PRO A 140 38.72 22.53 4.21
N SER A 141 39.97 22.77 4.57
CA SER A 141 40.72 23.99 4.24
C SER A 141 41.05 24.08 2.74
N HIS A 142 40.25 24.88 2.00
CA HIS A 142 40.60 25.71 0.81
C HIS A 142 41.23 25.04 -0.46
N PRO A 143 41.41 25.76 -1.60
CA PRO A 143 40.35 26.22 -2.51
C PRO A 143 40.59 25.90 -4.02
N ARG A 144 39.48 25.80 -4.76
CA ARG A 144 39.22 26.26 -6.15
C ARG A 144 40.22 25.89 -7.29
N GLN A 145 39.77 25.03 -8.21
CA GLN A 145 40.01 25.25 -9.65
C GLN A 145 38.77 24.87 -10.49
N THR A 146 38.20 25.91 -11.10
CA THR A 146 37.37 25.86 -12.30
C THR A 146 38.19 25.35 -13.48
N GLN A 147 37.73 24.28 -14.13
CA GLN A 147 38.01 24.05 -15.55
C GLN A 147 36.71 23.69 -16.27
N ASN A 148 36.39 24.53 -17.24
CA ASN A 148 35.38 24.32 -18.27
C ASN A 148 35.87 23.32 -19.33
N ALA A 149 34.89 22.82 -20.09
CA ALA A 149 34.98 22.21 -21.42
C ALA A 149 35.22 20.68 -21.47
N GLY A 150 34.26 19.98 -22.10
CA GLY A 150 34.48 18.61 -22.59
C GLY A 150 33.32 17.63 -22.50
N GLY A 151 32.07 18.08 -22.30
CA GLY A 151 30.89 17.21 -22.37
C GLY A 151 30.62 16.76 -23.80
N ARG A 152 31.31 15.70 -24.23
CA ARG A 152 31.12 14.96 -25.48
C ARG A 152 29.63 14.66 -25.67
N GLN A 153 28.99 15.39 -26.58
CA GLN A 153 27.67 15.07 -27.10
C GLN A 153 27.71 13.65 -27.67
N THR A 154 27.15 12.70 -26.93
CA THR A 154 26.72 11.43 -27.50
C THR A 154 25.51 11.73 -28.37
N THR A 155 25.78 11.84 -29.66
CA THR A 155 24.80 11.82 -30.74
C THR A 155 23.98 10.53 -30.63
N ASN A 156 22.86 10.61 -29.93
CA ASN A 156 21.88 9.52 -29.92
C ASN A 156 21.29 9.42 -31.33
N PRO A 157 21.33 8.26 -31.99
CA PRO A 157 20.71 8.09 -33.28
C PRO A 157 19.20 8.28 -33.12
N LYS A 158 18.64 9.22 -33.88
CA LYS A 158 17.19 9.35 -34.09
C LYS A 158 16.67 8.04 -34.68
N SER A 159 16.27 7.11 -33.82
CA SER A 159 15.30 6.09 -34.20
C SER A 159 13.98 6.80 -34.48
N PRO A 160 13.24 6.43 -35.54
CA PRO A 160 11.96 7.03 -35.82
C PRO A 160 11.04 6.73 -34.63
N THR A 161 10.71 7.73 -33.83
CA THR A 161 9.68 7.63 -32.80
C THR A 161 8.38 7.38 -33.53
N ALA A 162 8.03 6.11 -33.70
CA ALA A 162 6.68 5.70 -34.01
C ALA A 162 5.76 6.44 -33.03
N SER A 163 4.86 7.26 -33.57
CA SER A 163 3.92 8.02 -32.76
C SER A 163 3.09 7.03 -31.94
N LEU A 164 3.23 7.08 -30.62
CA LEU A 164 2.45 6.23 -29.73
C LEU A 164 0.96 6.51 -29.92
N ARG A 165 0.18 5.46 -30.12
CA ARG A 165 -1.26 5.58 -30.38
C ARG A 165 -2.00 6.01 -29.10
N PRO A 166 -2.80 7.09 -29.12
CA PRO A 166 -3.65 7.41 -27.98
C PRO A 166 -4.72 6.31 -27.76
N TYR A 167 -5.02 6.01 -26.51
CA TYR A 167 -6.08 5.05 -26.16
C TYR A 167 -7.47 5.72 -26.18
N HIS A 168 -8.35 5.23 -27.05
CA HIS A 168 -9.71 5.75 -27.28
C HIS A 168 -10.81 4.76 -26.85
N LYS A 169 -10.54 3.98 -25.79
CA LYS A 169 -11.50 3.01 -25.19
C LYS A 169 -11.67 1.71 -25.99
N GLU A 170 -10.69 1.32 -26.79
CA GLU A 170 -10.73 0.10 -27.62
C GLU A 170 -10.91 -1.20 -26.83
N LEU A 171 -10.68 -1.16 -25.50
CA LEU A 171 -10.79 -2.31 -24.61
C LEU A 171 -11.93 -2.16 -23.59
N GLU A 172 -12.83 -1.19 -23.78
CA GLU A 172 -13.95 -0.95 -22.88
C GLU A 172 -14.86 -2.19 -22.77
N GLY A 173 -15.28 -2.52 -21.55
CA GLY A 173 -16.15 -3.67 -21.27
C GLY A 173 -15.47 -5.04 -21.34
N GLN A 174 -14.19 -5.12 -21.73
CA GLN A 174 -13.46 -6.38 -21.78
C GLN A 174 -12.99 -6.81 -20.38
N LEU A 175 -13.14 -8.10 -20.06
CA LEU A 175 -12.58 -8.69 -18.85
C LEU A 175 -11.07 -8.89 -19.02
N TYR A 176 -10.32 -8.52 -17.99
CA TYR A 176 -8.87 -8.68 -17.97
C TYR A 176 -8.45 -10.14 -18.16
N SER A 177 -9.12 -11.08 -17.50
CA SER A 177 -8.85 -12.52 -17.60
C SER A 177 -9.01 -13.09 -19.01
N ALA A 178 -9.87 -12.50 -19.84
CA ALA A 178 -10.05 -12.90 -21.23
C ALA A 178 -8.95 -12.36 -22.15
N LEU A 179 -8.31 -11.24 -21.76
CA LEU A 179 -7.24 -10.60 -22.53
C LEU A 179 -5.85 -11.07 -22.08
N SER A 180 -5.64 -11.31 -20.79
CA SER A 180 -4.35 -11.78 -20.26
C SER A 180 -3.92 -13.12 -20.86
N ARG A 181 -4.89 -14.00 -21.16
CA ARG A 181 -4.66 -15.31 -21.79
C ARG A 181 -4.39 -15.27 -23.29
N LYS A 182 -4.53 -14.10 -23.94
CA LYS A 182 -4.33 -13.98 -25.39
C LYS A 182 -2.84 -13.78 -25.71
N PRO A 183 -2.23 -14.64 -26.54
CA PRO A 183 -0.85 -14.46 -26.98
C PRO A 183 -0.61 -13.09 -27.63
N GLY A 184 0.52 -12.47 -27.30
CA GLY A 184 0.95 -11.18 -27.87
C GLY A 184 0.23 -9.95 -27.32
N THR A 185 -0.55 -10.06 -26.25
CA THR A 185 -1.21 -8.90 -25.61
C THR A 185 -0.19 -7.89 -25.08
N SER A 186 0.91 -8.34 -24.48
CA SER A 186 2.00 -7.46 -24.01
C SER A 186 2.63 -6.62 -25.13
N ARG A 187 2.88 -7.23 -26.30
CA ARG A 187 3.41 -6.53 -27.48
C ARG A 187 2.46 -5.47 -28.00
N ARG A 188 1.15 -5.75 -28.02
CA ARG A 188 0.11 -4.77 -28.42
C ARG A 188 -0.03 -3.64 -27.41
N VAL A 189 0.22 -3.90 -26.12
CA VAL A 189 0.16 -2.87 -25.08
C VAL A 189 1.18 -1.76 -25.32
N ALA A 190 2.39 -2.11 -25.78
CA ALA A 190 3.47 -1.17 -26.03
C ALA A 190 3.20 -0.16 -27.16
N GLU A 191 2.20 -0.41 -28.00
CA GLU A 191 1.81 0.50 -29.10
C GLU A 191 1.00 1.70 -28.61
N TRP A 192 0.40 1.62 -27.42
CA TRP A 192 -0.40 2.71 -26.85
C TRP A 192 0.44 3.67 -26.00
N ALA A 193 0.08 4.95 -26.02
CA ALA A 193 0.48 5.90 -24.99
C ALA A 193 -0.28 5.61 -23.68
N CYS A 194 0.36 5.85 -22.54
CA CYS A 194 -0.25 5.73 -21.22
C CYS A 194 -1.54 6.57 -21.15
N ALA A 195 -2.66 5.93 -20.80
CA ALA A 195 -3.97 6.59 -20.80
C ALA A 195 -4.16 7.64 -19.68
N VAL A 196 -3.22 7.73 -18.73
CA VAL A 196 -3.19 8.72 -17.65
C VAL A 196 -2.26 9.88 -18.01
N CYS A 197 -0.93 9.65 -18.07
CA CYS A 197 0.03 10.73 -18.31
C CYS A 197 0.16 11.13 -19.79
N ARG A 198 -0.29 10.29 -20.73
CA ARG A 198 -0.22 10.48 -22.19
C ARG A 198 1.18 10.73 -22.78
N ALA A 199 2.23 10.61 -21.98
CA ALA A 199 3.60 10.94 -22.37
C ALA A 199 4.50 9.70 -22.56
N ALA A 200 4.28 8.65 -21.79
CA ALA A 200 5.09 7.43 -21.82
C ALA A 200 4.37 6.30 -22.58
N PRO A 201 5.11 5.37 -23.22
CA PRO A 201 4.52 4.14 -23.74
C PRO A 201 3.89 3.33 -22.61
N ALA A 202 2.78 2.67 -22.90
CA ALA A 202 2.17 1.75 -21.98
C ALA A 202 3.01 0.46 -21.90
N THR A 203 3.11 -0.10 -20.70
CA THR A 203 3.84 -1.34 -20.44
C THR A 203 2.94 -2.40 -19.80
N VAL A 204 1.77 -1.98 -19.29
CA VAL A 204 0.85 -2.84 -18.56
C VAL A 204 -0.59 -2.51 -18.94
N LEU A 205 -1.46 -3.50 -18.81
CA LEU A 205 -2.90 -3.32 -18.95
C LEU A 205 -3.54 -3.28 -17.56
N ASP A 206 -3.96 -2.08 -17.14
CA ASP A 206 -4.61 -1.90 -15.84
C ASP A 206 -6.07 -2.39 -15.88
N HIS A 207 -6.55 -2.92 -14.75
CA HIS A 207 -7.89 -3.46 -14.60
C HIS A 207 -8.46 -3.19 -13.22
N CYS A 208 -9.79 -3.18 -13.10
CA CYS A 208 -10.46 -3.02 -11.83
C CYS A 208 -10.35 -4.31 -11.01
N HIS A 209 -9.77 -4.25 -9.82
CA HIS A 209 -9.66 -5.43 -8.95
C HIS A 209 -10.99 -5.83 -8.27
N GLU A 210 -12.03 -4.98 -8.34
CA GLU A 210 -13.37 -5.31 -7.83
C GLU A 210 -14.25 -5.96 -8.91
N HIS A 211 -14.20 -5.47 -10.15
CA HIS A 211 -15.09 -5.91 -11.23
C HIS A 211 -14.40 -6.72 -12.34
N GLY A 212 -13.06 -6.79 -12.35
CA GLY A 212 -12.28 -7.53 -13.34
C GLY A 212 -12.16 -6.90 -14.73
N TYR A 213 -12.88 -5.79 -15.00
CA TYR A 213 -12.81 -5.11 -16.30
C TYR A 213 -11.50 -4.36 -16.49
N VAL A 214 -10.97 -4.43 -17.70
CA VAL A 214 -9.87 -3.58 -18.14
C VAL A 214 -10.27 -2.12 -18.08
N ARG A 215 -9.35 -1.29 -17.58
CA ARG A 215 -9.51 0.16 -17.55
C ARG A 215 -8.81 0.80 -18.73
N ALA A 216 -7.48 0.64 -18.82
CA ALA A 216 -6.70 1.15 -19.94
C ALA A 216 -5.23 0.65 -19.90
N PRO A 217 -4.50 0.78 -21.02
CA PRO A 217 -3.04 0.67 -21.04
C PRO A 217 -2.38 1.80 -20.22
N LEU A 218 -1.46 1.46 -19.32
CA LEU A 218 -0.71 2.41 -18.50
C LEU A 218 0.80 2.18 -18.64
N CYS A 219 1.59 3.23 -18.41
CA CYS A 219 3.02 3.05 -18.13
C CYS A 219 3.21 2.52 -16.70
N GLN A 220 4.36 1.89 -16.45
CA GLN A 220 4.66 1.30 -15.14
C GLN A 220 4.55 2.30 -13.99
N SER A 221 5.03 3.54 -14.17
CA SER A 221 4.96 4.57 -13.12
C SER A 221 3.52 4.91 -12.72
N CYS A 222 2.64 5.14 -13.70
CA CYS A 222 1.22 5.38 -13.42
C CYS A 222 0.57 4.15 -12.78
N ASN A 223 0.87 2.94 -13.27
CA ASN A 223 0.32 1.72 -12.69
C ASN A 223 0.74 1.54 -11.22
N THR A 224 2.00 1.78 -10.89
CA THR A 224 2.48 1.75 -9.50
C THR A 224 1.83 2.83 -8.63
N GLN A 225 1.58 4.02 -9.21
CA GLN A 225 0.89 5.11 -8.53
C GLN A 225 -0.57 4.75 -8.19
N GLU A 226 -1.26 4.05 -9.10
CA GLU A 226 -2.65 3.63 -8.96
C GLU A 226 -2.84 2.63 -7.81
N ARG A 227 -1.88 1.72 -7.65
CA ARG A 227 -1.96 0.61 -6.70
C ARG A 227 -2.13 1.14 -5.27
N PRO A 228 -3.18 0.69 -4.56
CA PRO A 228 -3.30 0.98 -3.14
C PRO A 228 -2.10 0.45 -2.36
N ASP A 229 -1.61 1.24 -1.41
CA ASP A 229 -0.52 0.87 -0.51
C ASP A 229 -1.06 -0.07 0.57
N HIS A 230 -1.28 -1.32 0.19
CA HIS A 230 -1.79 -2.37 1.07
C HIS A 230 -0.74 -2.75 2.12
N LEU A 231 -1.06 -2.54 3.39
CA LEU A 231 -0.34 -3.22 4.48
C LEU A 231 -0.89 -4.63 4.63
N TYR A 232 -2.20 -4.78 4.53
CA TYR A 232 -2.91 -6.06 4.67
C TYR A 232 -4.06 -6.15 3.66
N SER A 233 -4.69 -7.32 3.59
CA SER A 233 -5.81 -7.56 2.67
C SER A 233 -6.99 -6.61 2.88
N ASN A 234 -7.17 -6.10 4.10
CA ASN A 234 -8.28 -5.23 4.48
C ASN A 234 -7.82 -3.86 4.98
N ASP A 235 -6.61 -3.44 4.61
CA ASP A 235 -5.99 -2.26 5.19
C ASP A 235 -4.95 -1.63 4.27
N ILE A 236 -4.97 -0.30 4.21
CA ILE A 236 -4.10 0.51 3.37
C ILE A 236 -3.49 1.68 4.14
N ARG A 237 -2.26 2.03 3.78
CA ARG A 237 -1.61 3.29 4.18
C ARG A 237 -2.06 4.35 3.19
N VAL A 238 -2.41 5.51 3.71
CA VAL A 238 -2.77 6.68 2.90
C VAL A 238 -1.60 7.63 2.92
N ALA A 239 -0.60 7.29 2.09
CA ALA A 239 0.64 8.04 1.94
C ALA A 239 0.51 9.17 0.90
N ASN A 240 1.61 9.92 0.71
CA ASN A 240 1.69 11.05 -0.22
C ASN A 240 1.35 10.69 -1.68
N ARG A 241 1.37 9.40 -2.06
CA ARG A 241 0.93 8.95 -3.38
C ARG A 241 -0.54 9.34 -3.68
N TYR A 242 -1.39 9.41 -2.66
CA TYR A 242 -2.79 9.83 -2.83
C TYR A 242 -2.96 11.32 -3.10
N THR A 243 -1.93 12.15 -2.86
CA THR A 243 -1.94 13.57 -3.27
C THR A 243 -2.06 13.69 -4.79
N ARG A 244 -1.35 12.86 -5.56
CA ARG A 244 -1.51 12.89 -7.02
C ARG A 244 -2.89 12.43 -7.45
N LEU A 245 -3.39 11.38 -6.80
CA LEU A 245 -4.65 10.72 -7.14
C LEU A 245 -5.89 11.57 -6.84
N PHE A 246 -5.88 12.32 -5.73
CA PHE A 246 -7.05 13.06 -5.25
C PHE A 246 -6.86 14.58 -5.15
N HIS A 247 -5.68 15.10 -5.52
CA HIS A 247 -5.43 16.54 -5.53
C HIS A 247 -4.89 17.07 -6.87
N THR A 248 -3.73 16.60 -7.35
CA THR A 248 -3.11 17.24 -8.53
C THR A 248 -3.64 16.72 -9.86
N ASP A 249 -3.86 15.41 -10.00
CA ASP A 249 -4.25 14.76 -11.25
C ASP A 249 -5.65 14.15 -11.17
N THR A 250 -6.48 14.66 -10.27
CA THR A 250 -7.74 14.06 -9.83
C THR A 250 -8.67 13.73 -10.98
N ALA A 251 -8.88 14.65 -11.92
CA ALA A 251 -9.76 14.43 -13.06
C ALA A 251 -9.29 13.28 -13.97
N ALA A 252 -7.98 13.16 -14.20
CA ALA A 252 -7.42 12.08 -15.02
C ALA A 252 -7.60 10.72 -14.34
N TRP A 253 -7.39 10.65 -13.03
CA TRP A 253 -7.59 9.43 -12.24
C TRP A 253 -9.04 9.03 -12.09
N LEU A 254 -9.95 9.98 -11.86
CA LEU A 254 -11.39 9.72 -11.82
C LEU A 254 -11.91 9.21 -13.17
N HIS A 255 -11.51 9.85 -14.27
CA HIS A 255 -11.83 9.33 -15.60
C HIS A 255 -11.27 7.91 -15.78
N HIS A 256 -10.05 7.63 -15.30
CA HIS A 256 -9.43 6.32 -15.40
C HIS A 256 -10.16 5.23 -14.61
N TRP A 257 -10.47 5.46 -13.34
CA TRP A 257 -11.23 4.50 -12.52
C TRP A 257 -12.63 4.24 -13.08
N HIS A 258 -13.30 5.28 -13.59
CA HIS A 258 -14.63 5.16 -14.20
C HIS A 258 -14.63 4.64 -15.65
N ARG A 259 -13.48 4.24 -16.21
CA ARG A 259 -13.46 3.36 -17.40
C ARG A 259 -14.01 1.97 -17.09
N CYS A 260 -13.96 1.55 -15.83
CA CYS A 260 -14.62 0.32 -15.40
C CYS A 260 -16.15 0.49 -15.41
N PRO A 261 -16.90 -0.33 -16.17
CA PRO A 261 -18.35 -0.24 -16.23
C PRO A 261 -19.03 -0.39 -14.86
N GLY A 262 -18.52 -1.28 -13.99
CA GLY A 262 -19.07 -1.48 -12.64
C GLY A 262 -18.89 -0.28 -11.72
N CYS A 263 -17.70 0.31 -11.69
CA CYS A 263 -17.43 1.54 -10.94
C CYS A 263 -18.28 2.72 -11.46
N ARG A 264 -18.39 2.83 -12.79
CA ARG A 264 -19.20 3.85 -13.44
C ARG A 264 -20.69 3.71 -13.14
N ALA A 265 -21.24 2.50 -13.21
CA ALA A 265 -22.65 2.23 -12.94
C ALA A 265 -23.05 2.51 -11.48
N ARG A 266 -22.11 2.38 -10.54
CA ARG A 266 -22.33 2.63 -9.11
C ARG A 266 -21.93 4.03 -8.67
N THR A 267 -21.38 4.83 -9.58
CA THR A 267 -20.83 6.16 -9.31
C THR A 267 -19.88 6.14 -8.11
N THR A 268 -18.99 5.14 -8.06
CA THR A 268 -18.07 4.90 -6.93
C THR A 268 -16.72 4.37 -7.40
N LEU A 269 -15.73 4.41 -6.51
CA LEU A 269 -14.43 3.77 -6.70
C LEU A 269 -14.42 2.35 -6.15
N PRO A 270 -13.44 1.51 -6.57
CA PRO A 270 -13.13 0.27 -5.88
C PRO A 270 -12.89 0.51 -4.39
N LEU A 271 -13.27 -0.45 -3.54
CA LEU A 271 -13.23 -0.28 -2.08
C LEU A 271 -11.93 0.33 -1.51
N PRO A 272 -10.70 -0.13 -1.89
CA PRO A 272 -9.47 0.46 -1.36
C PRO A 272 -9.30 1.95 -1.75
N HIS A 273 -9.68 2.33 -2.97
CA HIS A 273 -9.60 3.72 -3.41
C HIS A 273 -10.66 4.60 -2.73
N LEU A 274 -11.88 4.08 -2.53
CA LEU A 274 -12.90 4.79 -1.74
C LEU A 274 -12.46 4.95 -0.28
N ALA A 275 -11.85 3.92 0.30
CA ALA A 275 -11.28 3.97 1.65
C ALA A 275 -10.19 5.04 1.75
N ALA A 276 -9.24 5.07 0.79
CA ALA A 276 -8.19 6.07 0.74
C ALA A 276 -8.75 7.48 0.58
N TRP A 277 -9.71 7.67 -0.33
CA TRP A 277 -10.40 8.94 -0.51
C TRP A 277 -11.10 9.39 0.78
N THR A 278 -11.76 8.47 1.49
CA THR A 278 -12.45 8.77 2.75
C THR A 278 -11.47 9.34 3.78
N ALA A 279 -10.30 8.73 3.95
CA ALA A 279 -9.30 9.26 4.88
C ALA A 279 -8.62 10.54 4.38
N PHE A 280 -8.30 10.62 3.10
CA PHE A 280 -7.51 11.72 2.54
C PHE A 280 -8.33 13.00 2.36
N ILE A 281 -9.58 12.87 1.95
CA ILE A 281 -10.50 13.97 1.65
C ILE A 281 -11.55 14.10 2.74
N ALA A 282 -12.44 13.11 2.91
CA ALA A 282 -13.63 13.25 3.75
C ALA A 282 -13.31 13.43 5.24
N CYS A 283 -12.22 12.81 5.72
CA CYS A 283 -11.77 12.92 7.11
C CYS A 283 -10.59 13.88 7.29
N ARG A 284 -10.24 14.69 6.28
CA ARG A 284 -9.07 15.58 6.33
C ARG A 284 -9.10 16.52 7.53
N SER A 285 -10.26 17.09 7.84
CA SER A 285 -10.45 18.02 8.97
C SER A 285 -10.33 17.36 10.35
N LEU A 286 -10.51 16.04 10.41
CA LEU A 286 -10.41 15.27 11.66
C LEU A 286 -8.96 14.97 12.04
N ARG A 287 -8.01 15.13 11.11
CA ARG A 287 -6.60 14.84 11.35
C ARG A 287 -5.93 16.00 12.11
N PRO A 288 -5.44 15.77 13.35
CA PRO A 288 -4.74 16.81 14.11
C PRO A 288 -3.45 17.25 13.41
N THR A 289 -2.90 18.37 13.87
CA THR A 289 -1.59 18.86 13.41
C THR A 289 -0.67 19.16 14.59
N HIS A 290 0.60 18.81 14.46
CA HIS A 290 1.62 19.02 15.49
C HIS A 290 2.56 20.17 15.11
N PRO A 291 3.13 20.88 16.11
CA PRO A 291 4.22 21.81 15.89
C PRO A 291 5.41 21.12 15.19
N ALA A 292 6.01 21.83 14.24
CA ALA A 292 7.22 21.41 13.55
C ALA A 292 8.11 22.63 13.29
N PRO A 293 9.42 22.45 12.99
CA PRO A 293 10.35 23.56 12.79
C PRO A 293 9.94 24.57 11.69
N ARG A 294 9.08 24.15 10.76
CA ARG A 294 8.54 25.00 9.67
C ARG A 294 7.01 24.99 9.68
N GLY A 295 6.40 25.33 10.81
CA GLY A 295 4.95 25.49 10.96
C GLY A 295 4.26 24.27 11.58
N ARG A 296 3.08 23.90 11.08
CA ARG A 296 2.33 22.73 11.58
C ARG A 296 2.35 21.60 10.56
N LYS A 297 2.56 20.36 11.02
CA LYS A 297 2.53 19.17 10.18
C LYS A 297 1.35 18.27 10.56
N PRO A 298 0.68 17.60 9.59
CA PRO A 298 -0.35 16.62 9.89
C PRO A 298 0.15 15.51 10.83
N CYS A 299 -0.70 15.05 11.73
CA CYS A 299 -0.43 13.98 12.68
C CYS A 299 -0.13 12.65 11.97
N GLY A 300 0.98 12.01 12.35
CA GLY A 300 1.33 10.63 12.01
C GLY A 300 1.17 10.24 10.53
N VAL A 301 0.86 8.98 10.26
CA VAL A 301 0.54 8.43 8.94
C VAL A 301 -0.93 8.00 8.92
N LEU A 302 -1.68 8.43 7.91
CA LEU A 302 -3.07 8.01 7.75
C LEU A 302 -3.13 6.54 7.32
N ARG A 303 -4.09 5.82 7.88
CA ARG A 303 -4.38 4.43 7.60
C ARG A 303 -5.88 4.21 7.55
N VAL A 304 -6.33 3.32 6.67
CA VAL A 304 -7.73 2.90 6.62
C VAL A 304 -7.81 1.40 6.56
N SER A 305 -8.50 0.83 7.54
CA SER A 305 -8.88 -0.58 7.54
C SER A 305 -10.39 -0.71 7.36
N TRP A 306 -10.85 -1.89 6.95
CA TRP A 306 -12.28 -2.16 6.86
C TRP A 306 -12.64 -3.55 7.36
N THR A 307 -13.79 -3.65 8.03
CA THR A 307 -14.44 -4.94 8.32
C THR A 307 -15.39 -5.30 7.19
N GLY A 308 -15.73 -6.59 7.05
CA GLY A 308 -16.53 -7.09 5.92
C GLY A 308 -15.69 -7.55 4.73
N SER A 309 -16.31 -7.63 3.56
CA SER A 309 -15.69 -8.19 2.35
C SER A 309 -15.67 -7.17 1.21
N GLN A 310 -14.56 -7.11 0.48
CA GLN A 310 -14.48 -6.35 -0.77
C GLN A 310 -15.47 -6.84 -1.84
N ASN A 311 -15.94 -8.09 -1.73
CA ASN A 311 -16.97 -8.64 -2.62
C ASN A 311 -18.38 -8.13 -2.27
N THR A 312 -18.58 -7.68 -1.04
CA THR A 312 -19.85 -7.13 -0.54
C THR A 312 -19.60 -5.77 0.13
N PRO A 313 -19.05 -4.79 -0.61
CA PRO A 313 -18.48 -3.60 0.00
C PRO A 313 -19.52 -2.76 0.75
N ARG A 314 -20.82 -2.88 0.40
CA ARG A 314 -21.93 -2.18 1.05
C ARG A 314 -22.10 -2.50 2.54
N SER A 315 -21.58 -3.62 3.03
CA SER A 315 -21.59 -3.97 4.46
C SER A 315 -20.31 -3.58 5.19
N CYS A 316 -19.34 -2.97 4.50
CA CYS A 316 -18.07 -2.62 5.10
C CYS A 316 -18.20 -1.39 6.02
N LEU A 317 -17.46 -1.44 7.13
CA LEU A 317 -17.22 -0.29 7.99
C LEU A 317 -15.75 0.12 7.84
N LEU A 318 -15.51 1.34 7.34
CA LEU A 318 -14.18 1.91 7.18
C LEU A 318 -13.74 2.52 8.51
N THR A 319 -12.60 2.10 9.04
CA THR A 319 -11.97 2.70 10.22
C THR A 319 -10.77 3.52 9.78
N VAL A 320 -10.92 4.84 9.83
CA VAL A 320 -9.85 5.80 9.55
C VAL A 320 -9.07 6.04 10.83
N ALA A 321 -7.77 5.82 10.77
CA ALA A 321 -6.87 5.99 11.89
C ALA A 321 -5.61 6.74 11.49
N VAL A 322 -4.90 7.24 12.50
CA VAL A 322 -3.55 7.74 12.38
C VAL A 322 -2.65 6.84 13.21
N ASP A 323 -1.63 6.27 12.56
CA ASP A 323 -0.53 5.56 13.20
C ASP A 323 0.65 6.53 13.38
N PHE A 324 1.53 6.23 14.35
CA PHE A 324 2.78 6.98 14.57
C PHE A 324 2.59 8.49 14.82
N CYS A 325 1.59 8.85 15.63
CA CYS A 325 1.46 10.22 16.13
C CYS A 325 2.75 10.65 16.85
N PRO A 326 3.25 11.87 16.63
CA PRO A 326 4.40 12.41 17.39
C PRO A 326 4.19 12.43 18.91
N SER A 327 2.94 12.44 19.38
CA SER A 327 2.59 12.34 20.80
C SER A 327 2.52 10.89 21.32
N GLY A 328 2.84 9.88 20.51
CA GLY A 328 2.82 8.47 20.88
C GLY A 328 1.47 7.76 20.73
N GLU A 329 0.40 8.48 20.39
CA GLU A 329 -0.95 7.92 20.34
C GLU A 329 -1.35 7.35 18.96
N HIS A 330 -1.80 6.10 18.91
CA HIS A 330 -2.56 5.60 17.76
C HIS A 330 -4.03 6.01 17.94
N ARG A 331 -4.55 6.84 17.03
CA ARG A 331 -5.90 7.39 17.18
C ARG A 331 -6.82 6.96 16.05
N VAL A 332 -7.99 6.42 16.40
CA VAL A 332 -9.10 6.29 15.46
C VAL A 332 -9.71 7.68 15.27
N LEU A 333 -9.70 8.17 14.04
CA LEU A 333 -10.28 9.46 13.69
C LEU A 333 -11.78 9.33 13.42
N ALA A 334 -12.18 8.28 12.72
CA ALA A 334 -13.57 8.04 12.35
C ALA A 334 -13.84 6.57 12.05
N ARG A 335 -15.11 6.18 12.21
CA ARG A 335 -15.68 4.94 11.67
C ARG A 335 -16.79 5.34 10.71
N VAL A 336 -16.63 5.03 9.43
CA VAL A 336 -17.51 5.49 8.35
C VAL A 336 -18.09 4.27 7.62
N PRO A 337 -19.41 4.03 7.67
CA PRO A 337 -20.04 3.00 6.86
C PRO A 337 -19.79 3.23 5.37
N TYR A 338 -19.60 2.16 4.59
CA TYR A 338 -19.36 2.28 3.15
C TYR A 338 -20.43 3.11 2.43
N ARG A 339 -21.70 2.95 2.80
CA ARG A 339 -22.80 3.70 2.18
C ARG A 339 -22.65 5.21 2.36
N GLU A 340 -22.25 5.63 3.55
CA GLU A 340 -22.00 7.05 3.85
C GLU A 340 -20.78 7.57 3.09
N ALA A 341 -19.69 6.79 3.03
CA ALA A 341 -18.51 7.13 2.24
C ALA A 341 -18.83 7.27 0.74
N ALA A 342 -19.60 6.33 0.19
CA ALA A 342 -20.02 6.35 -1.20
C ALA A 342 -20.91 7.56 -1.52
N GLU A 343 -21.85 7.92 -0.64
CA GLU A 343 -22.70 9.10 -0.83
C GLU A 343 -21.89 10.39 -0.85
N ARG A 344 -21.01 10.58 0.14
CA ARG A 344 -20.11 11.74 0.18
C ARG A 344 -19.20 11.80 -1.04
N PHE A 345 -18.74 10.63 -1.52
CA PHE A 345 -17.93 10.54 -2.73
C PHE A 345 -18.71 11.00 -3.97
N ARG A 346 -19.99 10.64 -4.12
CA ARG A 346 -20.81 11.07 -5.27
C ARG A 346 -20.99 12.59 -5.33
N VAL A 347 -21.23 13.22 -4.18
CA VAL A 347 -21.33 14.69 -4.09
C VAL A 347 -20.00 15.32 -4.52
N TRP A 348 -18.90 14.86 -3.92
CA TRP A 348 -17.57 15.34 -4.26
C TRP A 348 -17.18 15.08 -5.73
N LEU A 349 -17.61 13.96 -6.32
CA LEU A 349 -17.36 13.62 -7.73
C LEU A 349 -18.08 14.60 -8.65
N THR A 350 -19.33 14.96 -8.34
CA THR A 350 -20.11 15.94 -9.11
C THR A 350 -19.43 17.30 -9.13
N GLU A 351 -18.89 17.74 -7.98
CA GLU A 351 -18.16 19.01 -7.86
C GLU A 351 -16.78 18.96 -8.55
N THR A 352 -16.06 17.86 -8.39
CA THR A 352 -14.64 17.76 -8.80
C THR A 352 -14.47 17.36 -10.26
N ALA A 353 -15.37 16.54 -10.79
CA ALA A 353 -15.31 16.03 -12.16
C ALA A 353 -16.73 15.82 -12.74
N PRO A 354 -17.47 16.90 -13.02
CA PRO A 354 -18.88 16.83 -13.45
C PRO A 354 -19.07 16.01 -14.74
N ALA A 355 -18.10 16.03 -15.66
CA ALA A 355 -18.15 15.20 -16.87
C ALA A 355 -18.06 13.69 -16.56
N VAL A 356 -17.28 13.30 -15.54
CA VAL A 356 -17.20 11.91 -15.09
C VAL A 356 -18.47 11.52 -14.33
N ALA A 357 -18.98 12.42 -13.49
CA ALA A 357 -20.24 12.24 -12.77
C ALA A 357 -21.42 12.07 -13.75
N ALA A 358 -21.52 12.91 -14.79
CA ALA A 358 -22.56 12.83 -15.81
C ALA A 358 -22.48 11.55 -16.65
N ALA A 359 -21.27 11.03 -16.90
CA ALA A 359 -21.08 9.75 -17.57
C ALA A 359 -21.35 8.53 -16.65
N ALA A 360 -21.38 8.73 -15.33
CA ALA A 360 -21.74 7.73 -14.35
C ALA A 360 -23.27 7.71 -14.20
N GLY A 361 -23.92 6.61 -14.58
CA GLY A 361 -25.37 6.50 -14.54
C GLY A 361 -25.91 6.45 -13.10
N PRO A 362 -27.14 6.94 -12.84
CA PRO A 362 -27.80 6.70 -11.57
C PRO A 362 -28.19 5.23 -11.50
N ASP A 363 -27.40 4.40 -10.82
CA ASP A 363 -27.72 3.00 -10.51
C ASP A 363 -28.18 2.14 -11.71
N ARG A 364 -27.50 2.21 -12.86
CA ARG A 364 -27.72 1.24 -13.96
C ARG A 364 -27.12 -0.12 -13.56
N LEU A 365 -27.88 -0.91 -12.80
CA LEU A 365 -27.58 -2.31 -12.51
C LEU A 365 -27.86 -3.22 -13.73
N ASP A 366 -28.57 -2.70 -14.73
CA ASP A 366 -28.93 -3.43 -15.96
C ASP A 366 -27.68 -3.69 -16.80
N GLY A 367 -27.12 -4.89 -16.65
CA GLY A 367 -25.98 -5.39 -17.43
C GLY A 367 -24.76 -5.80 -16.59
N LEU A 368 -24.78 -5.61 -15.28
CA LEU A 368 -23.74 -6.19 -14.41
C LEU A 368 -24.16 -7.62 -14.01
N PRO A 369 -23.26 -8.62 -14.10
CA PRO A 369 -23.59 -9.97 -13.66
C PRO A 369 -24.06 -9.93 -12.19
N ALA A 370 -25.26 -10.46 -11.93
CA ALA A 370 -25.88 -10.51 -10.60
C ALA A 370 -25.02 -11.25 -9.56
N GLN A 371 -24.11 -12.11 -10.02
CA GLN A 371 -23.08 -12.72 -9.23
C GLN A 371 -21.74 -12.08 -9.53
N PHE A 372 -21.16 -11.43 -8.52
CA PHE A 372 -19.72 -11.25 -8.44
C PHE A 372 -19.11 -12.66 -8.44
N ARG A 373 -18.56 -13.10 -9.58
CA ARG A 373 -17.51 -14.12 -9.45
C ARG A 373 -16.41 -13.45 -8.65
N PRO A 374 -15.95 -14.06 -7.55
CA PRO A 374 -14.70 -13.63 -6.96
C PRO A 374 -13.71 -13.63 -8.12
N VAL A 375 -13.13 -12.48 -8.44
CA VAL A 375 -11.75 -12.53 -8.88
C VAL A 375 -11.06 -13.09 -7.65
N ILE A 376 -10.97 -14.43 -7.60
CA ILE A 376 -9.92 -15.12 -6.88
C ILE A 376 -8.71 -14.30 -7.26
N ALA A 377 -8.14 -13.55 -6.32
CA ALA A 377 -6.84 -12.94 -6.54
C ALA A 377 -5.97 -14.09 -7.01
N ASP A 378 -5.69 -14.20 -8.31
CA ASP A 378 -5.37 -15.46 -8.98
C ASP A 378 -4.23 -16.15 -8.23
N THR A 379 -4.58 -17.05 -7.31
CA THR A 379 -3.65 -17.70 -6.37
C THR A 379 -3.10 -18.99 -6.99
N SER A 380 -3.65 -19.42 -8.12
CA SER A 380 -2.99 -20.25 -9.12
C SER A 380 -2.07 -19.33 -9.92
N GLY A 381 -0.74 -19.38 -9.79
CA GLY A 381 0.04 -20.58 -10.02
C GLY A 381 0.04 -20.88 -11.51
N GLU A 382 0.67 -20.01 -12.32
CA GLU A 382 1.49 -20.32 -13.52
C GLU A 382 1.67 -19.13 -14.48
N ASP A 383 0.75 -18.15 -14.54
CA ASP A 383 0.87 -17.07 -15.56
C ASP A 383 1.69 -15.83 -15.15
N LEU A 384 2.39 -15.86 -14.01
CA LEU A 384 3.16 -14.70 -13.52
C LEU A 384 4.54 -14.48 -14.20
N GLU A 385 4.87 -15.19 -15.27
CA GLU A 385 6.18 -15.02 -15.94
C GLU A 385 6.29 -13.76 -16.83
N LEU A 386 5.24 -12.93 -16.92
CA LEU A 386 5.28 -11.68 -17.71
C LEU A 386 4.68 -10.45 -17.01
N PHE A 387 4.88 -10.26 -15.70
CA PHE A 387 4.42 -9.04 -15.01
C PHE A 387 5.46 -8.36 -14.15
#